data_AF-A0A6A1UZZ4-F1
#
_entry.id   AF-A0A6A1UZZ4-F1
#
_cell.length_a   1.000
_cell.length_b   1.000
_cell.length_c   1.000
_cell.angle_alpha   90.00
_cell.angle_beta   90.00
_cell.angle_gamma   90.00
#
_symmetry.space_group_name_H-M   'P 1'
#
loop_
_entity.id
_entity.type
_entity.pdbx_description
1 polymer ?
#
loop_
_entity_poly.entity_id
_entity_poly.type
_entity_poly.pdbx_seq_one_letter_code
_entity_poly.pdbx_strand_id
1 'polypeptide(L)'
;MSPPLPPPPPPFQPITNWHITTTLKLPTLPELFFTALSLCVLFPSKPVFSKLPFLISFPLNPRRFFKIPSMSRTHKTQHSNSFNTPQSLSEWLKPRLPSDSFASWGVKPGTKNVHNLWLELAEGETFLADSTPPIRTVQVLTVRIIDQLNRVLIETRQELSDGSLRDRYRPLSEKMKPNETPESAVYRAVREELGSIIKESVGDLETQSFVRIVPGSYRQKVEERNSASYPGLPACYVLHSVDAVVEGLPEGEFCTEEKEYGDCEETRMRVVADEAVSVKKHYWEWVSADSIKY
;
A
#
# COMPACT_ATOMS: atom_id res chain seq x y z
N MET A 1 30.19 -68.39 20.86
CA MET A 1 29.56 -67.43 21.79
C MET A 1 29.20 -66.21 20.98
N SER A 2 27.91 -65.99 20.73
CA SER A 2 27.38 -64.83 20.01
C SER A 2 26.72 -63.89 21.03
N PRO A 3 26.81 -62.55 20.87
CA PRO A 3 26.24 -61.63 21.84
C PRO A 3 24.70 -61.61 21.77
N PRO A 4 24.01 -61.32 22.90
CA PRO A 4 22.56 -61.32 22.95
C PRO A 4 21.96 -60.09 22.24
N LEU A 5 20.81 -60.29 21.61
CA LEU A 5 20.02 -59.25 20.94
C LEU A 5 19.40 -58.25 21.95
N PRO A 6 19.29 -56.97 21.60
CA PRO A 6 18.69 -55.95 22.46
C PRO A 6 17.15 -56.07 22.53
N PRO A 7 16.52 -55.64 23.63
CA PRO A 7 15.08 -55.76 23.85
C PRO A 7 14.27 -54.74 23.02
N PRO A 8 12.99 -55.05 22.72
CA PRO A 8 12.12 -54.19 21.93
C PRO A 8 11.65 -52.93 22.70
N PRO A 9 11.35 -51.82 21.98
CA PRO A 9 10.91 -50.57 22.58
C PRO A 9 9.48 -50.64 23.14
N PRO A 10 9.15 -49.83 24.16
CA PRO A 10 7.85 -49.84 24.82
C PRO A 10 6.74 -49.18 23.96
N PRO A 11 5.46 -49.56 24.17
CA PRO A 11 4.33 -49.04 23.39
C PRO A 11 3.98 -47.58 23.74
N PHE A 12 3.62 -46.81 22.72
CA PHE A 12 3.14 -45.43 22.82
C PHE A 12 1.84 -45.34 23.63
N GLN A 13 1.79 -44.44 24.62
CA GLN A 13 0.58 -44.08 25.35
C GLN A 13 -0.06 -42.81 24.74
N PRO A 14 -1.39 -42.76 24.59
CA PRO A 14 -2.09 -41.57 24.12
C PRO A 14 -2.21 -40.52 25.23
N ILE A 15 -1.78 -39.29 24.95
CA ILE A 15 -1.88 -38.16 25.87
C ILE A 15 -3.32 -37.67 25.90
N THR A 16 -3.94 -37.79 27.07
CA THR A 16 -5.27 -37.35 27.44
C THR A 16 -5.35 -35.83 27.69
N ASN A 17 -6.40 -35.21 27.14
CA ASN A 17 -6.79 -33.82 27.37
C ASN A 17 -6.99 -33.51 28.86
N TRP A 18 -6.39 -32.40 29.30
CA TRP A 18 -6.64 -31.81 30.61
C TRP A 18 -7.76 -30.77 30.52
N HIS A 19 -8.79 -30.96 31.34
CA HIS A 19 -9.76 -29.94 31.70
C HIS A 19 -9.12 -28.96 32.70
N ILE A 20 -9.22 -27.65 32.44
CA ILE A 20 -9.06 -26.61 33.45
C ILE A 20 -10.38 -25.84 33.57
N THR A 21 -10.87 -25.82 34.80
CA THR A 21 -12.04 -25.11 35.31
C THR A 21 -11.84 -23.59 35.32
N THR A 22 -12.84 -22.90 34.75
CA THR A 22 -13.45 -21.62 35.18
C THR A 22 -12.66 -20.68 36.10
N THR A 23 -12.32 -19.49 35.57
CA THR A 23 -12.32 -18.23 36.31
C THR A 23 -12.72 -17.05 35.40
N LEU A 24 -13.83 -16.40 35.79
CA LEU A 24 -14.22 -14.99 35.55
C LEU A 24 -14.37 -14.50 34.10
N LYS A 25 -15.62 -14.59 33.60
CA LYS A 25 -16.16 -13.72 32.55
C LYS A 25 -16.40 -12.30 33.10
N LEU A 26 -15.76 -11.29 32.52
CA LEU A 26 -16.22 -9.90 32.47
C LEU A 26 -16.01 -9.41 31.01
N PRO A 27 -16.77 -8.42 30.52
CA PRO A 27 -17.38 -8.46 29.21
C PRO A 27 -16.39 -7.94 28.16
N THR A 28 -16.19 -8.71 27.10
CA THR A 28 -15.69 -8.15 25.84
C THR A 28 -16.77 -7.24 25.27
N LEU A 29 -16.54 -5.92 25.38
CA LEU A 29 -17.30 -4.87 24.71
C LEU A 29 -16.32 -4.01 23.89
N PRO A 30 -16.85 -3.31 22.87
CA PRO A 30 -16.47 -3.54 21.48
C PRO A 30 -15.33 -2.62 21.01
N GLU A 31 -14.69 -3.05 19.91
CA GLU A 31 -13.75 -2.26 19.13
C GLU A 31 -14.26 -0.84 18.93
N LEU A 32 -13.46 0.12 19.39
CA LEU A 32 -13.81 1.53 19.46
C LEU A 32 -14.04 2.09 18.06
N PHE A 33 -15.29 2.45 17.79
CA PHE A 33 -15.69 3.34 16.72
C PHE A 33 -15.04 4.71 16.93
N PHE A 34 -14.24 5.18 15.98
CA PHE A 34 -13.99 6.62 15.81
C PHE A 34 -14.68 7.06 14.52
N THR A 35 -15.98 7.31 14.63
CA THR A 35 -16.70 8.16 13.67
C THR A 35 -16.40 9.61 14.00
N ALA A 36 -15.89 10.32 13.00
CA ALA A 36 -15.51 11.72 13.04
C ALA A 36 -16.62 12.63 13.61
N LEU A 37 -16.24 13.49 14.56
CA LEU A 37 -16.92 14.75 14.81
C LEU A 37 -15.84 15.83 14.76
N SER A 38 -15.78 16.60 13.67
CA SER A 38 -14.96 17.80 13.63
C SER A 38 -15.88 18.99 13.39
N LEU A 39 -16.15 19.70 14.48
CA LEU A 39 -16.84 20.98 14.50
C LEU A 39 -15.93 22.02 13.84
N CYS A 40 -16.47 22.70 12.84
CA CYS A 40 -15.81 23.83 12.18
C CYS A 40 -15.41 24.90 13.20
N VAL A 41 -14.12 25.25 13.23
CA VAL A 41 -13.66 26.53 13.73
C VAL A 41 -12.95 27.25 12.59
N LEU A 42 -13.66 28.21 12.01
CA LEU A 42 -13.12 29.20 11.08
C LEU A 42 -12.25 30.17 11.87
N PHE A 43 -11.03 30.47 11.43
CA PHE A 43 -10.49 31.84 11.30
C PHE A 43 -9.24 31.86 10.41
N PRO A 44 -8.98 32.96 9.67
CA PRO A 44 -8.01 33.01 8.58
C PRO A 44 -6.66 33.62 9.00
N SER A 45 -5.57 33.16 8.38
CA SER A 45 -4.36 33.97 8.23
C SER A 45 -3.55 33.51 7.02
N LYS A 46 -3.47 34.37 6.01
CA LYS A 46 -2.50 34.28 4.91
C LYS A 46 -1.08 34.41 5.48
N PRO A 47 -0.07 33.93 4.75
CA PRO A 47 0.73 34.92 4.03
C PRO A 47 1.06 34.55 2.58
N VAL A 48 1.26 35.64 1.85
CA VAL A 48 1.81 35.81 0.51
C VAL A 48 3.30 35.49 0.53
N PHE A 49 3.87 34.89 -0.52
CA PHE A 49 5.17 35.21 -1.16
C PHE A 49 5.33 34.28 -2.38
N SER A 50 5.09 34.79 -3.59
CA SER A 50 6.05 35.38 -4.55
C SER A 50 6.54 34.37 -5.59
N LYS A 51 5.99 34.52 -6.79
CA LYS A 51 6.44 33.93 -8.04
C LYS A 51 7.83 34.45 -8.40
N LEU A 52 8.71 33.58 -8.90
CA LEU A 52 9.56 33.90 -10.05
C LEU A 52 9.96 32.62 -10.81
N PRO A 53 10.22 32.72 -12.12
CA PRO A 53 10.32 31.59 -13.03
C PRO A 53 11.77 31.22 -13.30
N PHE A 54 12.06 29.93 -13.45
CA PHE A 54 13.26 29.50 -14.16
C PHE A 54 12.92 28.38 -15.12
N LEU A 55 12.90 28.75 -16.40
CA LEU A 55 13.00 27.89 -17.56
C LEU A 55 14.44 27.39 -17.65
N ILE A 56 14.67 26.10 -17.45
CA ILE A 56 15.85 25.43 -17.98
C ILE A 56 15.44 24.01 -18.38
N SER A 57 15.23 23.81 -19.68
CA SER A 57 15.03 22.49 -20.30
C SER A 57 16.40 21.85 -20.57
N PHE A 58 16.64 20.65 -20.05
CA PHE A 58 17.66 19.75 -20.58
C PHE A 58 17.13 18.30 -20.60
N PRO A 59 17.48 17.51 -21.63
CA PRO A 59 16.82 16.25 -21.93
C PRO A 59 17.34 15.12 -21.04
N LEU A 60 16.45 14.46 -20.30
CA LEU A 60 16.75 13.19 -19.65
C LEU A 60 16.47 12.04 -20.65
N ASN A 61 17.50 11.22 -20.83
CA ASN A 61 17.62 10.11 -21.77
C ASN A 61 16.36 9.22 -21.93
N PRO A 62 16.00 8.84 -23.18
CA PRO A 62 14.97 7.85 -23.42
C PRO A 62 15.55 6.44 -23.22
N ARG A 63 15.13 5.72 -22.17
CA ARG A 63 15.43 4.29 -22.08
C ARG A 63 14.56 3.54 -23.09
N ARG A 64 15.21 3.10 -24.18
CA ARG A 64 14.72 2.18 -25.18
C ARG A 64 14.14 0.91 -24.54
N PHE A 65 12.87 0.64 -24.82
CA PHE A 65 12.26 -0.68 -24.67
C PHE A 65 12.94 -1.68 -25.64
N PHE A 66 13.76 -2.59 -25.11
CA PHE A 66 14.19 -3.76 -25.86
C PHE A 66 13.07 -4.81 -25.80
N LYS A 67 12.37 -4.96 -26.93
CA LYS A 67 11.37 -6.00 -27.19
C LYS A 67 12.11 -7.32 -27.45
N ILE A 68 12.10 -8.23 -26.48
CA ILE A 68 12.56 -9.61 -26.68
C ILE A 68 11.32 -10.48 -26.97
N PRO A 69 11.33 -11.33 -28.02
CA PRO A 69 10.22 -12.23 -28.31
C PRO A 69 10.28 -13.42 -27.34
N SER A 70 9.30 -13.52 -26.43
CA SER A 70 9.13 -14.70 -25.58
C SER A 70 8.29 -15.75 -26.31
N MET A 71 8.90 -16.90 -26.59
CA MET A 71 8.20 -18.10 -27.04
C MET A 71 7.50 -18.77 -25.87
N SER A 72 6.31 -19.28 -26.17
CA SER A 72 5.35 -19.99 -25.33
C SER A 72 5.94 -20.89 -24.22
N ARG A 73 5.43 -20.73 -22.99
CA ARG A 73 5.10 -21.89 -22.15
C ARG A 73 3.88 -21.62 -21.28
N THR A 74 2.93 -22.54 -21.39
CA THR A 74 1.58 -22.57 -20.86
C THR A 74 1.52 -22.77 -19.34
N HIS A 75 0.94 -21.79 -18.64
CA HIS A 75 0.01 -22.00 -17.52
C HIS A 75 -1.03 -20.87 -17.60
N LYS A 76 -2.04 -21.07 -18.45
CA LYS A 76 -3.25 -20.23 -18.47
C LYS A 76 -4.11 -20.60 -17.27
N THR A 77 -3.93 -19.91 -16.14
CA THR A 77 -5.03 -19.66 -15.22
C THR A 77 -5.83 -18.49 -15.80
N GLN A 78 -7.04 -18.80 -16.26
CA GLN A 78 -7.97 -17.92 -16.95
C GLN A 78 -8.61 -16.88 -16.02
N HIS A 79 -7.96 -15.77 -15.69
CA HIS A 79 -8.66 -14.66 -14.98
C HIS A 79 -8.14 -13.26 -15.38
N SER A 80 -8.00 -13.00 -16.67
CA SER A 80 -7.74 -11.64 -17.17
C SER A 80 -9.06 -11.05 -17.65
N ASN A 81 -9.82 -10.45 -16.72
CA ASN A 81 -10.84 -9.48 -17.11
C ASN A 81 -10.12 -8.22 -17.60
N SER A 82 -9.63 -8.24 -18.83
CA SER A 82 -8.98 -7.09 -19.45
C SER A 82 -10.05 -6.11 -19.90
N PHE A 83 -10.23 -5.03 -19.14
CA PHE A 83 -11.15 -3.94 -19.48
C PHE A 83 -10.45 -2.94 -20.39
N ASN A 84 -10.98 -2.69 -21.59
CA ASN A 84 -10.36 -1.77 -22.54
C ASN A 84 -10.53 -0.30 -22.14
N THR A 85 -11.57 0.02 -21.36
CA THR A 85 -11.87 1.37 -20.90
C THR A 85 -12.44 1.38 -19.48
N PRO A 86 -12.30 2.50 -18.75
CA PRO A 86 -12.99 2.71 -17.47
C PRO A 86 -14.50 2.49 -17.55
N GLN A 87 -15.14 2.85 -18.68
CA GLN A 87 -16.57 2.64 -18.91
C GLN A 87 -16.92 1.15 -18.98
N SER A 88 -16.13 0.34 -19.69
CA SER A 88 -16.36 -1.12 -19.75
C SER A 88 -16.21 -1.79 -18.39
N LEU A 89 -15.28 -1.30 -17.54
CA LEU A 89 -15.16 -1.73 -16.15
C LEU A 89 -16.40 -1.32 -15.34
N SER A 90 -16.85 -0.07 -15.48
CA SER A 90 -18.06 0.43 -14.80
C SER A 90 -19.29 -0.42 -15.13
N GLU A 91 -19.53 -0.70 -16.41
CA GLU A 91 -20.66 -1.52 -16.87
C GLU A 91 -20.62 -2.94 -16.30
N TRP A 92 -19.43 -3.52 -16.17
CA TRP A 92 -19.27 -4.84 -15.57
C TRP A 92 -19.51 -4.84 -14.05
N LEU A 93 -19.10 -3.77 -13.35
CA LEU A 93 -19.27 -3.62 -11.90
C LEU A 93 -20.70 -3.29 -11.47
N LYS A 94 -21.42 -2.45 -12.22
CA LYS A 94 -22.77 -1.96 -11.90
C LYS A 94 -23.75 -3.06 -11.45
N PRO A 95 -23.92 -4.19 -12.18
CA PRO A 95 -24.85 -5.24 -11.76
C PRO A 95 -24.31 -6.13 -10.63
N ARG A 96 -23.05 -5.97 -10.22
CA ARG A 96 -22.37 -6.86 -9.25
C ARG A 96 -22.09 -6.21 -7.89
N LEU A 97 -22.22 -4.89 -7.77
CA LEU A 97 -21.97 -4.13 -6.55
C LEU A 97 -23.25 -3.47 -6.03
N PRO A 98 -23.38 -3.26 -4.70
CA PRO A 98 -24.48 -2.46 -4.14
C PRO A 98 -24.48 -1.04 -4.73
N SER A 99 -25.62 -0.60 -5.27
CA SER A 99 -25.72 0.65 -6.02
C SER A 99 -25.29 1.87 -5.20
N ASP A 100 -25.72 1.96 -3.93
CA ASP A 100 -25.36 3.08 -3.05
C ASP A 100 -23.85 3.13 -2.76
N SER A 101 -23.22 1.97 -2.62
CA SER A 101 -21.78 1.88 -2.38
C SER A 101 -20.98 2.27 -3.62
N PHE A 102 -21.36 1.76 -4.79
CA PHE A 102 -20.71 2.07 -6.06
C PHE A 102 -20.88 3.54 -6.45
N ALA A 103 -22.06 4.14 -6.20
CA ALA A 103 -22.31 5.56 -6.44
C ALA A 103 -21.47 6.50 -5.57
N SER A 104 -20.91 6.01 -4.45
CA SER A 104 -20.08 6.82 -3.55
C SER A 104 -18.64 7.02 -4.05
N TRP A 105 -18.19 6.24 -5.04
CA TRP A 105 -16.80 6.25 -5.51
C TRP A 105 -16.44 7.58 -6.19
N GLY A 106 -15.41 8.25 -5.70
CA GLY A 106 -14.99 9.57 -6.20
C GLY A 106 -15.91 10.72 -5.78
N VAL A 107 -16.97 10.44 -5.01
CA VAL A 107 -17.89 11.45 -4.47
C VAL A 107 -17.71 11.58 -2.96
N LYS A 108 -17.59 10.46 -2.25
CA LYS A 108 -17.32 10.46 -0.81
C LYS A 108 -15.83 10.74 -0.57
N PRO A 109 -15.49 11.67 0.35
CA PRO A 109 -14.09 11.98 0.66
C PRO A 109 -13.26 10.73 0.99
N GLY A 110 -12.04 10.68 0.45
CA GLY A 110 -11.10 9.58 0.66
C GLY A 110 -11.36 8.32 -0.20
N THR A 111 -12.42 8.28 -1.02
CA THR A 111 -12.67 7.18 -1.96
C THR A 111 -11.99 7.41 -3.30
N LYS A 112 -11.58 6.32 -3.95
CA LYS A 112 -11.08 6.33 -5.33
C LYS A 112 -12.26 6.11 -6.29
N ASN A 113 -12.08 6.46 -7.57
CA ASN A 113 -13.11 6.35 -8.59
C ASN A 113 -12.85 5.17 -9.55
N VAL A 114 -13.73 4.96 -10.54
CA VAL A 114 -13.58 3.85 -11.51
C VAL A 114 -12.31 3.99 -12.36
N HIS A 115 -11.88 5.21 -12.66
CA HIS A 115 -10.63 5.47 -13.41
C HIS A 115 -9.42 4.97 -12.63
N ASN A 116 -9.37 5.20 -11.32
CA ASN A 116 -8.32 4.64 -10.46
C ASN A 116 -8.28 3.11 -10.53
N LEU A 117 -9.42 2.43 -10.35
CA LEU A 117 -9.44 0.97 -10.36
C LEU A 117 -9.06 0.41 -11.74
N TRP A 118 -9.47 1.08 -12.81
CA TRP A 118 -9.07 0.72 -14.16
C TRP A 118 -7.57 0.85 -14.37
N LEU A 119 -6.94 1.93 -13.88
CA LEU A 119 -5.49 2.10 -13.92
C LEU A 119 -4.76 1.00 -13.13
N GLU A 120 -5.22 0.69 -11.91
CA GLU A 120 -4.66 -0.39 -11.10
C GLU A 120 -4.72 -1.76 -11.82
N LEU A 121 -5.80 -2.02 -12.55
CA LEU A 121 -5.96 -3.23 -13.35
C LEU A 121 -5.07 -3.22 -14.60
N ALA A 122 -4.98 -2.08 -15.29
CA ALA A 122 -4.17 -1.90 -16.49
C ALA A 122 -2.66 -2.04 -16.20
N GLU A 123 -2.22 -1.55 -15.05
CA GLU A 123 -0.84 -1.67 -14.57
C GLU A 123 -0.55 -3.04 -13.91
N GLY A 124 -1.58 -3.87 -13.71
CA GLY A 124 -1.47 -5.19 -13.10
C GLY A 124 -1.21 -5.18 -11.59
N GLU A 125 -1.38 -4.03 -10.93
CA GLU A 125 -1.26 -3.88 -9.48
C GLU A 125 -2.40 -4.57 -8.72
N THR A 126 -3.52 -4.79 -9.42
CA THR A 126 -4.74 -5.36 -8.85
C THR A 126 -5.36 -6.38 -9.79
N PHE A 127 -6.05 -7.37 -9.21
CA PHE A 127 -6.82 -8.37 -9.94
C PHE A 127 -8.26 -8.42 -9.42
N LEU A 128 -9.22 -8.70 -10.29
CA LEU A 128 -10.62 -8.92 -9.90
C LEU A 128 -11.01 -10.38 -10.16
N ALA A 129 -11.40 -11.09 -9.10
CA ALA A 129 -12.02 -12.40 -9.23
C ALA A 129 -13.46 -12.24 -9.74
N ASP A 130 -13.84 -13.03 -10.75
CA ASP A 130 -15.20 -13.03 -11.31
C ASP A 130 -16.17 -13.75 -10.36
N SER A 131 -16.60 -12.99 -9.35
CA SER A 131 -17.55 -13.37 -8.30
C SER A 131 -18.56 -12.23 -8.13
N THR A 132 -19.60 -12.44 -7.31
CA THR A 132 -20.63 -11.41 -7.07
C THR A 132 -20.89 -11.28 -5.56
N PRO A 133 -20.41 -10.19 -4.92
CA PRO A 133 -19.56 -9.14 -5.49
C PRO A 133 -18.17 -9.64 -5.89
N PRO A 134 -17.49 -9.00 -6.86
CA PRO A 134 -16.13 -9.36 -7.24
C PRO A 134 -15.14 -9.09 -6.13
N ILE A 135 -14.11 -9.93 -6.01
CA ILE A 135 -13.06 -9.77 -5.00
C ILE A 135 -11.82 -9.12 -5.62
N ARG A 136 -11.39 -8.00 -5.05
CA ARG A 136 -10.20 -7.25 -5.46
C ARG A 136 -8.96 -7.78 -4.73
N THR A 137 -8.04 -8.42 -5.44
CA THR A 137 -6.75 -8.84 -4.88
C THR A 137 -5.69 -7.78 -5.14
N VAL A 138 -4.97 -7.39 -4.09
CA VAL A 138 -3.87 -6.42 -4.17
C VAL A 138 -2.69 -6.89 -3.32
N GLN A 139 -1.48 -6.72 -3.84
CA GLN A 139 -0.24 -6.92 -3.09
C GLN A 139 0.24 -5.57 -2.58
N VAL A 140 0.45 -5.46 -1.26
CA VAL A 140 0.84 -4.20 -0.61
C VAL A 140 2.10 -4.44 0.18
N LEU A 141 3.13 -3.63 -0.10
CA LEU A 141 4.31 -3.53 0.73
C LEU A 141 4.05 -2.52 1.85
N THR A 142 4.45 -2.86 3.06
CA THR A 142 4.53 -1.96 4.21
C THR A 142 5.97 -1.91 4.70
N VAL A 143 6.56 -0.73 4.72
CA VAL A 143 7.93 -0.51 5.20
C VAL A 143 7.88 0.18 6.55
N ARG A 144 8.31 -0.52 7.59
CA ARG A 144 8.51 0.09 8.91
C ARG A 144 9.89 0.73 8.94
N ILE A 145 9.92 2.05 8.74
CA ILE A 145 11.17 2.81 8.81
C ILE A 145 11.46 3.12 10.28
N ILE A 146 12.61 2.67 10.77
CA ILE A 146 13.00 2.76 12.19
C ILE A 146 14.23 3.66 12.30
N ASP A 147 14.20 4.60 13.24
CA ASP A 147 15.34 5.48 13.55
C ASP A 147 16.21 4.95 14.69
N GLN A 148 17.26 5.70 15.03
CA GLN A 148 18.21 5.35 16.10
C GLN A 148 17.59 5.42 17.51
N LEU A 149 16.47 6.14 17.65
CA LEU A 149 15.72 6.28 18.91
C LEU A 149 14.60 5.23 19.03
N ASN A 150 14.59 4.23 18.14
CA ASN A 150 13.56 3.20 18.06
C ASN A 150 12.14 3.79 17.85
N ARG A 151 12.05 4.91 17.14
CA ARG A 151 10.80 5.47 16.63
C ARG A 151 10.54 4.92 15.24
N VAL A 152 9.27 4.89 14.87
CA VAL A 152 8.77 4.42 13.58
C VAL A 152 8.17 5.61 12.84
N LEU A 153 8.50 5.72 11.55
CA LEU A 153 7.90 6.71 10.68
C LEU A 153 6.47 6.30 10.31
N ILE A 154 5.51 7.17 10.62
CA ILE A 154 4.08 6.96 10.36
C ILE A 154 3.57 8.03 9.40
N GLU A 155 2.89 7.59 8.36
CA GLU A 155 2.05 8.44 7.53
C GLU A 155 0.77 8.75 8.31
N THR A 156 0.63 9.99 8.80
CA THR A 156 -0.53 10.39 9.62
C THR A 156 -1.75 10.67 8.75
N ARG A 157 -1.55 11.42 7.64
CA ARG A 157 -2.60 11.79 6.69
C ARG A 157 -2.05 11.98 5.27
N GLN A 158 -2.96 12.02 4.31
CA GLN A 158 -2.70 12.36 2.91
C GLN A 158 -3.60 13.51 2.46
N GLU A 159 -3.07 14.33 1.55
CA GLU A 159 -3.85 15.26 0.74
C GLU A 159 -4.04 14.68 -0.65
N LEU A 160 -5.30 14.56 -1.09
CA LEU A 160 -5.66 14.06 -2.42
C LEU A 160 -5.80 15.19 -3.45
N SER A 161 -5.84 14.84 -4.72
CA SER A 161 -5.94 15.78 -5.84
C SER A 161 -7.24 16.59 -5.86
N ASP A 162 -8.29 16.11 -5.19
CA ASP A 162 -9.55 16.83 -4.98
C ASP A 162 -9.51 17.77 -3.76
N GLY A 163 -8.37 17.89 -3.09
CA GLY A 163 -8.16 18.67 -1.88
C GLY A 163 -8.67 18.02 -0.60
N SER A 164 -9.23 16.80 -0.67
CA SER A 164 -9.68 16.08 0.51
C SER A 164 -8.49 15.54 1.32
N LEU A 165 -8.65 15.53 2.65
CA LEU A 165 -7.70 14.92 3.56
C LEU A 165 -8.17 13.52 3.95
N ARG A 166 -7.23 12.58 3.97
CA ARG A 166 -7.46 11.20 4.39
C ARG A 166 -6.50 10.82 5.50
N ASP A 167 -7.05 10.46 6.65
CA ASP A 167 -6.28 9.87 7.74
C ASP A 167 -5.76 8.47 7.38
N ARG A 168 -4.55 8.15 7.84
CA ARG A 168 -3.81 6.95 7.45
C ARG A 168 -3.28 6.21 8.67
N TYR A 169 -2.57 6.91 9.54
CA TYR A 169 -1.95 6.40 10.78
C TYR A 169 -1.26 5.04 10.60
N ARG A 170 -0.48 4.89 9.53
CA ARG A 170 0.20 3.64 9.19
C ARG A 170 1.61 3.88 8.67
N PRO A 171 2.52 2.88 8.72
CA PRO A 171 3.82 2.99 8.08
C PRO A 171 3.67 3.18 6.56
N LEU A 172 4.76 3.60 5.92
CA LEU A 172 4.86 3.71 4.46
C LEU A 172 4.29 2.45 3.81
N SER A 173 3.31 2.63 2.94
CA SER A 173 2.50 1.52 2.43
C SER A 173 2.16 1.73 0.97
N GLU A 174 2.73 0.88 0.13
CA GLU A 174 2.71 1.06 -1.31
C GLU A 174 2.27 -0.22 -2.04
N LYS A 175 1.52 -0.08 -3.14
CA LYS A 175 1.13 -1.24 -3.95
C LYS A 175 2.37 -1.83 -4.62
N MET A 176 2.49 -3.15 -4.66
CA MET A 176 3.59 -3.80 -5.40
C MET A 176 3.29 -3.84 -6.89
N LYS A 177 4.32 -3.58 -7.71
CA LYS A 177 4.22 -3.72 -9.17
C LYS A 177 4.28 -5.21 -9.58
N PRO A 178 3.76 -5.59 -10.76
CA PRO A 178 3.83 -6.97 -11.23
C PRO A 178 5.26 -7.49 -11.28
N ASN A 179 5.49 -8.71 -10.77
CA ASN A 179 6.78 -9.39 -10.75
C ASN A 179 7.88 -8.68 -9.94
N GLU A 180 7.52 -7.74 -9.06
CA GLU A 180 8.46 -7.06 -8.17
C GLU A 180 8.75 -7.91 -6.91
N THR A 181 10.01 -7.95 -6.46
CA THR A 181 10.35 -8.58 -5.17
C THR A 181 10.06 -7.61 -4.01
N PRO A 182 9.79 -8.09 -2.78
CA PRO A 182 9.62 -7.21 -1.63
C PRO A 182 10.78 -6.22 -1.44
N GLU A 183 12.02 -6.66 -1.66
CA GLU A 183 13.21 -5.81 -1.55
C GLU A 183 13.22 -4.70 -2.60
N SER A 184 12.95 -5.02 -3.87
CA SER A 184 12.85 -4.02 -4.94
C SER A 184 11.75 -3.00 -4.64
N ALA A 185 10.61 -3.48 -4.15
CA ALA A 185 9.48 -2.64 -3.76
C ALA A 185 9.84 -1.70 -2.61
N VAL A 186 10.68 -2.10 -1.64
CA VAL A 186 11.16 -1.20 -0.57
C VAL A 186 11.93 -0.03 -1.14
N TYR A 187 12.91 -0.29 -2.01
CA TYR A 187 13.71 0.78 -2.60
C TYR A 187 12.86 1.70 -3.48
N ARG A 188 11.89 1.13 -4.22
CA ARG A 188 10.98 1.92 -5.02
C ARG A 188 10.08 2.81 -4.16
N ALA A 189 9.41 2.24 -3.16
CA ALA A 189 8.47 2.96 -2.31
C ALA A 189 9.16 4.10 -1.54
N VAL A 190 10.36 3.85 -0.97
CA VAL A 190 11.14 4.91 -0.31
C VAL A 190 11.55 6.00 -1.31
N ARG A 191 11.92 5.64 -2.54
CA ARG A 191 12.28 6.62 -3.57
C ARG A 191 11.08 7.47 -4.02
N GLU A 192 9.94 6.83 -4.25
CA GLU A 192 8.73 7.48 -4.77
C GLU A 192 8.13 8.42 -3.71
N GLU A 193 8.00 7.98 -2.45
CA GLU A 193 7.33 8.76 -1.40
C GLU A 193 8.26 9.67 -0.59
N LEU A 194 9.53 9.28 -0.38
CA LEU A 194 10.49 10.00 0.48
C LEU A 194 11.70 10.53 -0.29
N GLY A 195 11.85 10.22 -1.58
CA GLY A 195 13.04 10.57 -2.34
C GLY A 195 13.24 12.08 -2.55
N SER A 196 12.17 12.89 -2.54
CA SER A 196 12.28 14.34 -2.69
C SER A 196 13.05 14.98 -1.53
N ILE A 197 12.71 14.61 -0.29
CA ILE A 197 13.36 15.15 0.91
C ILE A 197 14.78 14.59 1.10
N ILE A 198 15.03 13.34 0.69
CA ILE A 198 16.35 12.72 0.81
C ILE A 198 17.34 13.30 -0.22
N LYS A 199 16.89 13.64 -1.43
CA LYS A 199 17.75 14.28 -2.44
C LYS A 199 18.22 15.67 -2.00
N GLU A 200 17.39 16.40 -1.26
CA GLU A 200 17.78 17.68 -0.68
C GLU A 200 18.91 17.54 0.35
N SER A 201 18.98 16.41 1.07
CA SER A 201 19.98 16.18 2.12
C SER A 201 21.24 15.44 1.66
N VAL A 202 21.12 14.48 0.74
CA VAL A 202 22.22 13.55 0.35
C VAL A 202 22.65 13.71 -1.12
N GLY A 203 21.97 14.52 -1.94
CA GLY A 203 22.27 14.70 -3.36
C GLY A 203 21.84 13.51 -4.24
N ASP A 204 22.40 13.41 -5.46
CA ASP A 204 22.04 12.39 -6.47
C ASP A 204 22.65 10.98 -6.20
N LEU A 205 22.61 10.51 -4.95
CA LEU A 205 23.01 9.14 -4.62
C LEU A 205 21.93 8.11 -5.00
N GLU A 206 22.35 6.91 -5.37
CA GLU A 206 21.44 5.79 -5.59
C GLU A 206 20.69 5.42 -4.29
N THR A 207 19.40 5.10 -4.40
CA THR A 207 18.53 4.78 -3.25
C THR A 207 19.07 3.67 -2.34
N GLN A 208 19.78 2.71 -2.92
CA GLN A 208 20.37 1.60 -2.18
C GLN A 208 21.44 2.07 -1.19
N SER A 209 22.04 3.24 -1.40
CA SER A 209 23.10 3.78 -0.54
C SER A 209 22.58 4.30 0.80
N PHE A 210 21.31 4.72 0.87
CA PHE A 210 20.72 5.32 2.09
C PHE A 210 19.57 4.49 2.67
N VAL A 211 19.22 3.35 2.06
CA VAL A 211 18.19 2.43 2.57
C VAL A 211 18.83 1.10 2.97
N ARG A 212 18.77 0.79 4.27
CA ARG A 212 19.24 -0.48 4.84
C ARG A 212 18.05 -1.31 5.31
N ILE A 213 17.72 -2.37 4.58
CA ILE A 213 16.72 -3.36 5.00
C ILE A 213 17.27 -4.17 6.18
N VAL A 214 16.46 -4.36 7.23
CA VAL A 214 16.83 -5.16 8.39
C VAL A 214 16.74 -6.65 8.01
N PRO A 215 17.84 -7.41 8.07
CA PRO A 215 17.83 -8.84 7.72
C PRO A 215 16.84 -9.64 8.57
N GLY A 216 16.06 -10.52 7.94
CA GLY A 216 15.10 -11.39 8.63
C GLY A 216 13.82 -10.69 9.12
N SER A 217 13.61 -9.41 8.81
CA SER A 217 12.40 -8.66 9.21
C SER A 217 11.17 -8.96 8.36
N TYR A 218 11.35 -9.52 7.17
CA TYR A 218 10.27 -9.78 6.22
C TYR A 218 9.16 -10.67 6.80
N ARG A 219 7.91 -10.22 6.67
CA ARG A 219 6.71 -10.98 7.02
C ARG A 219 5.68 -10.87 5.91
N GLN A 220 4.88 -11.92 5.74
CA GLN A 220 3.74 -11.91 4.83
C GLN A 220 2.48 -12.32 5.58
N LYS A 221 1.37 -11.61 5.32
CA LYS A 221 0.04 -11.92 5.84
C LYS A 221 -0.99 -11.73 4.74
N VAL A 222 -2.05 -12.53 4.77
CA VAL A 222 -3.23 -12.33 3.91
C VAL A 222 -4.39 -11.89 4.78
N GLU A 223 -5.10 -10.84 4.35
CA GLU A 223 -6.27 -10.30 5.03
C GLU A 223 -7.40 -10.04 4.04
N GLU A 224 -8.60 -10.48 4.39
CA GLU A 224 -9.82 -10.15 3.64
C GLU A 224 -10.63 -9.10 4.39
N ARG A 225 -10.93 -7.98 3.72
CA ARG A 225 -11.76 -6.90 4.28
C ARG A 225 -12.37 -6.04 3.18
N ASN A 226 -13.37 -5.23 3.53
CA ASN A 226 -13.91 -4.24 2.61
C ASN A 226 -12.88 -3.16 2.28
N SER A 227 -12.80 -2.79 0.99
CA SER A 227 -11.92 -1.71 0.56
C SER A 227 -12.44 -0.35 1.02
N ALA A 228 -11.65 0.37 1.81
CA ALA A 228 -11.95 1.75 2.19
C ALA A 228 -11.96 2.70 0.97
N SER A 229 -11.09 2.45 -0.02
CA SER A 229 -11.02 3.24 -1.25
C SER A 229 -12.16 2.94 -2.21
N TYR A 230 -12.71 1.72 -2.15
CA TYR A 230 -13.77 1.22 -3.04
C TYR A 230 -14.90 0.60 -2.19
N PRO A 231 -15.73 1.40 -1.50
CA PRO A 231 -16.82 0.87 -0.69
C PRO A 231 -17.70 -0.12 -1.46
N GLY A 232 -18.07 -1.23 -0.82
CA GLY A 232 -18.85 -2.31 -1.43
C GLY A 232 -18.04 -3.32 -2.26
N LEU A 233 -16.76 -3.06 -2.53
CA LEU A 233 -15.84 -4.00 -3.17
C LEU A 233 -15.00 -4.74 -2.11
N PRO A 234 -15.26 -6.03 -1.83
CA PRO A 234 -14.41 -6.80 -0.94
C PRO A 234 -13.01 -6.94 -1.53
N ALA A 235 -12.01 -6.98 -0.66
CA ALA A 235 -10.62 -7.05 -1.07
C ALA A 235 -9.84 -8.10 -0.28
N CYS A 236 -8.97 -8.81 -1.00
CA CYS A 236 -7.94 -9.69 -0.45
C CYS A 236 -6.60 -8.97 -0.53
N TYR A 237 -6.05 -8.62 0.62
CA TYR A 237 -4.77 -7.94 0.75
C TYR A 237 -3.69 -8.98 1.05
N VAL A 238 -2.71 -9.11 0.15
CA VAL A 238 -1.45 -9.79 0.45
C VAL A 238 -0.48 -8.73 0.95
N LEU A 239 -0.30 -8.68 2.26
CA LEU A 239 0.52 -7.70 2.96
C LEU A 239 1.94 -8.24 3.13
N HIS A 240 2.91 -7.52 2.60
CA HIS A 240 4.34 -7.75 2.75
C HIS A 240 4.90 -6.69 3.70
N SER A 241 5.43 -7.08 4.86
CA SER A 241 5.98 -6.13 5.84
C SER A 241 7.49 -6.30 5.96
N VAL A 242 8.23 -5.20 5.91
CA VAL A 242 9.70 -5.17 5.99
C VAL A 242 10.12 -4.03 6.91
N ASP A 243 11.19 -4.24 7.68
CA ASP A 243 11.80 -3.18 8.47
C ASP A 243 12.99 -2.61 7.73
N ALA A 244 13.14 -1.30 7.77
CA ALA A 244 14.25 -0.61 7.12
C ALA A 244 14.74 0.57 7.97
N VAL A 245 16.00 0.93 7.78
CA VAL A 245 16.57 2.20 8.23
C VAL A 245 16.83 3.04 7.00
N VAL A 246 16.40 4.30 7.03
CA VAL A 246 16.55 5.25 5.94
C VAL A 246 17.32 6.46 6.45
N GLU A 247 18.46 6.74 5.82
CA GLU A 247 19.32 7.87 6.16
C GLU A 247 18.86 9.15 5.45
N GLY A 248 19.15 10.31 6.05
CA GLY A 248 18.84 11.62 5.46
C GLY A 248 17.39 12.11 5.66
N LEU A 249 16.58 11.42 6.48
CA LEU A 249 15.24 11.87 6.86
C LEU A 249 15.27 12.93 7.97
N PRO A 250 14.34 13.91 7.99
CA PRO A 250 14.21 14.88 9.08
C PRO A 250 13.91 14.22 10.43
N GLU A 251 14.38 14.81 11.53
CA GLU A 251 14.15 14.29 12.89
C GLU A 251 12.73 14.54 13.42
N GLY A 252 12.07 15.58 12.91
CA GLY A 252 10.72 16.01 13.28
C GLY A 252 9.65 15.64 12.24
N GLU A 253 8.47 16.23 12.36
CA GLU A 253 7.40 16.10 11.37
C GLU A 253 7.80 16.74 10.03
N PHE A 254 7.38 16.10 8.93
CA PHE A 254 7.62 16.62 7.59
C PHE A 254 6.51 16.19 6.62
N CYS A 255 6.51 16.76 5.43
CA CYS A 255 5.63 16.32 4.34
C CYS A 255 6.41 16.13 3.05
N THR A 256 5.94 15.23 2.20
CA THR A 256 6.50 14.98 0.87
C THR A 256 5.41 15.12 -0.19
N GLU A 257 5.82 15.51 -1.39
CA GLU A 257 4.92 15.63 -2.54
C GLU A 257 5.12 14.45 -3.50
N GLU A 258 4.01 13.88 -3.98
CA GLU A 258 4.02 12.76 -4.92
C GLU A 258 3.43 13.16 -6.28
N LYS A 259 3.94 12.54 -7.35
CA LYS A 259 3.35 12.58 -8.68
C LYS A 259 3.01 11.16 -9.14
N GLU A 260 1.96 10.57 -8.57
CA GLU A 260 1.49 9.17 -8.79
C GLU A 260 1.40 8.77 -10.28
N TYR A 261 1.17 9.72 -11.20
CA TYR A 261 1.08 9.48 -12.66
C TYR A 261 1.98 10.38 -13.53
N GLY A 262 3.02 11.00 -12.97
CA GLY A 262 3.84 12.01 -13.67
C GLY A 262 4.59 11.49 -14.90
N ASP A 263 4.92 10.20 -14.94
CA ASP A 263 5.78 9.57 -15.95
C ASP A 263 5.01 8.73 -16.99
N CYS A 264 3.69 8.85 -17.04
CA CYS A 264 2.88 8.09 -18.00
C CYS A 264 3.00 8.69 -19.43
N GLU A 265 3.91 8.14 -20.23
CA GLU A 265 4.13 8.51 -21.64
C GLU A 265 2.95 8.12 -22.56
N GLU A 266 2.15 7.12 -22.18
CA GLU A 266 1.00 6.70 -22.98
C GLU A 266 -0.14 7.71 -22.87
N THR A 267 -0.43 8.39 -23.98
CA THR A 267 -1.44 9.46 -24.05
C THR A 267 -2.82 9.03 -23.52
N ARG A 268 -3.21 7.76 -23.74
CA ARG A 268 -4.50 7.23 -23.26
C ARG A 268 -4.56 7.07 -21.74
N MET A 269 -3.55 6.43 -21.16
CA MET A 269 -3.48 6.27 -19.71
C MET A 269 -3.32 7.63 -19.01
N ARG A 270 -2.61 8.57 -19.63
CA ARG A 270 -2.49 9.94 -19.11
C ARG A 270 -3.83 10.67 -19.02
N VAL A 271 -4.67 10.61 -20.06
CA VAL A 271 -6.01 11.21 -20.02
C VAL A 271 -6.86 10.57 -18.92
N VAL A 272 -6.77 9.25 -18.74
CA VAL A 272 -7.50 8.56 -17.66
C VAL A 272 -6.94 8.91 -16.28
N ALA A 273 -5.62 9.10 -16.16
CA ALA A 273 -4.96 9.52 -14.92
C ALA A 273 -5.37 10.92 -14.48
N ASP A 274 -5.64 11.83 -15.42
CA ASP A 274 -6.16 13.17 -15.11
C ASP A 274 -7.56 13.12 -14.49
N GLU A 275 -8.36 12.08 -14.79
CA GLU A 275 -9.67 11.84 -14.18
C GLU A 275 -9.59 11.04 -12.86
N ALA A 276 -8.42 10.52 -12.50
CA ALA A 276 -8.21 9.71 -11.31
C ALA A 276 -7.93 10.57 -10.07
N VAL A 277 -8.40 10.11 -8.90
CA VAL A 277 -8.03 10.76 -7.62
C VAL A 277 -6.63 10.29 -7.23
N SER A 278 -5.66 11.20 -7.21
CA SER A 278 -4.25 10.89 -6.89
C SER A 278 -3.83 11.49 -5.56
N VAL A 279 -2.85 10.90 -4.90
CA VAL A 279 -2.21 11.50 -3.73
C VAL A 279 -1.30 12.65 -4.20
N LYS A 280 -1.36 13.78 -3.49
CA LYS A 280 -0.51 14.95 -3.72
C LYS A 280 0.53 15.12 -2.64
N LYS A 281 0.13 14.91 -1.38
CA LYS A 281 1.01 15.08 -0.23
C LYS A 281 0.84 13.97 0.77
N HIS A 282 1.94 13.59 1.38
CA HIS A 282 2.02 12.68 2.51
C HIS A 282 2.55 13.46 3.71
N TYR A 283 1.95 13.24 4.88
CA TYR A 283 2.40 13.86 6.12
C TYR A 283 2.96 12.79 7.05
N TRP A 284 4.15 13.02 7.55
CA TRP A 284 4.97 12.04 8.25
C TRP A 284 5.29 12.51 9.66
N GLU A 285 5.19 11.57 10.60
CA GLU A 285 5.52 11.78 12.01
C GLU A 285 6.31 10.60 12.55
N TRP A 286 7.29 10.88 13.42
CA TRP A 286 8.01 9.86 14.16
C TRP A 286 7.29 9.52 15.45
N VAL A 287 6.89 8.26 15.58
CA VAL A 287 6.11 7.77 16.73
C VAL A 287 6.91 6.71 17.47
N SER A 288 6.86 6.68 18.81
CA SER A 288 7.54 5.63 19.58
C SER A 288 7.03 4.24 19.18
N ALA A 289 7.93 3.28 18.94
CA ALA A 289 7.55 1.92 18.57
C ALA A 289 6.60 1.27 19.59
N ASP A 290 6.73 1.61 20.88
CA ASP A 290 5.89 1.08 21.97
C ASP A 290 4.43 1.56 21.92
N SER A 291 4.18 2.66 21.20
CA SER A 291 2.83 3.23 21.07
C SER A 291 2.04 2.67 19.88
N ILE A 292 2.69 1.89 19.01
CA ILE A 292 2.06 1.28 17.83
C ILE A 292 1.53 -0.10 18.23
N LYS A 293 0.20 -0.25 18.25
CA LYS A 293 -0.46 -1.55 18.41
C LYS A 293 -0.68 -2.17 17.04
N TYR A 294 -0.13 -3.36 16.82
CA TYR A 294 -0.32 -4.18 15.61
C TYR A 294 -1.56 -5.06 15.71
#